data_AF-A0A958VEK1-F1
#
_entry.id   AF-A0A958VEK1-F1
#
_cell.length_a   1.000
_cell.length_b   1.000
_cell.length_c   1.000
_cell.angle_alpha   90.00
_cell.angle_beta   90.00
_cell.angle_gamma   90.00
#
_symmetry.space_group_name_H-M   'P 1'
#
loop_
_entity.id
_entity.type
_entity.pdbx_description
1 polymer ?
#
loop_
_entity_poly.entity_id
_entity_poly.type
_entity_poly.pdbx_seq_one_letter_code
_entity_poly.pdbx_strand_id
1 'polypeptide(L)'
;MIRYSCFILLLLCMPSWAQGQRLKKFKKKEIRLIESAAPNERLRVLTINDKKDSLLLRKPCKKVNLEKDKETVIYFSKRLKATVTDPKNMGVGIAAPQVGLLRRLIYVQRFDKENFPLEFYINPRIIEYSDSLQLGKEGCLSIPDKSAEVFRAQFIKIEYVDMDGKKHIEEISGFTSVIFQHEIDHLDGILYLDHLKIED
;
A
#
# COMPACT_ATOMS: atom_id res chain seq x y z
N MET A 1 -33.82 -20.01 -44.83
CA MET A 1 -33.16 -18.72 -44.56
C MET A 1 -32.42 -18.83 -43.24
N ILE A 2 -31.11 -19.05 -43.29
CA ILE A 2 -30.25 -19.25 -42.11
C ILE A 2 -29.29 -18.06 -42.08
N ARG A 3 -29.32 -17.27 -41.00
CA ARG A 3 -28.33 -16.23 -40.71
C ARG A 3 -27.51 -16.69 -39.51
N TYR A 4 -26.27 -17.09 -39.75
CA TYR A 4 -25.28 -17.30 -38.70
C TYR A 4 -24.74 -15.94 -38.25
N SER A 5 -24.98 -15.56 -37.00
CA SER A 5 -24.29 -14.43 -36.37
C SER A 5 -22.90 -14.87 -35.92
N CYS A 6 -21.87 -14.30 -36.54
CA CYS A 6 -20.48 -14.52 -36.19
C CYS A 6 -20.16 -13.72 -34.91
N PHE A 7 -20.03 -14.40 -33.77
CA PHE A 7 -19.47 -13.79 -32.55
C PHE A 7 -17.94 -13.68 -32.72
N ILE A 8 -17.45 -12.46 -32.90
CA ILE A 8 -16.01 -12.17 -32.83
C ILE A 8 -15.65 -12.06 -31.36
N LEU A 9 -14.98 -13.09 -30.83
CA LEU A 9 -14.40 -13.08 -29.50
C LEU A 9 -13.16 -12.16 -29.54
N LEU A 10 -13.31 -10.90 -29.14
CA LEU A 10 -12.20 -9.97 -28.92
C LEU A 10 -11.44 -10.40 -27.67
N LEU A 11 -10.46 -11.30 -27.86
CA LEU A 11 -9.41 -11.56 -26.89
C LEU A 11 -8.58 -10.29 -26.71
N LEU A 12 -8.92 -9.48 -25.70
CA LEU A 12 -8.09 -8.39 -25.24
C LEU A 12 -6.78 -8.97 -24.70
N CYS A 13 -5.74 -8.95 -25.53
CA CYS A 13 -4.36 -9.18 -25.12
C CYS A 13 -3.99 -8.13 -24.06
N MET A 14 -4.10 -8.51 -22.79
CA MET A 14 -3.52 -7.77 -21.67
C MET A 14 -2.00 -7.63 -21.92
N PRO A 15 -1.42 -6.42 -21.85
CA PRO A 15 0.00 -6.23 -22.08
C PRO A 15 0.83 -7.02 -21.05
N SER A 16 1.85 -7.72 -21.53
CA SER A 16 2.76 -8.65 -20.82
C SER A 16 3.67 -8.00 -19.75
N TRP A 17 3.25 -6.89 -19.14
CA TRP A 17 4.01 -6.11 -18.16
C TRP A 17 3.74 -6.56 -16.71
N ALA A 18 2.81 -7.51 -16.52
CA ALA A 18 2.57 -8.16 -15.23
C ALA A 18 3.61 -9.25 -14.88
N GLN A 19 4.69 -9.39 -15.65
CA GLN A 19 5.77 -10.34 -15.36
C GLN A 19 6.71 -9.81 -14.27
N GLY A 20 6.36 -10.17 -13.02
CA GLY A 20 7.31 -10.51 -11.94
C GLY A 20 8.50 -9.57 -11.71
N GLN A 21 8.31 -8.52 -10.91
CA GLN A 21 9.45 -7.87 -10.25
C GLN A 21 10.28 -8.91 -9.48
N ARG A 22 11.54 -9.09 -9.87
CA ARG A 22 12.51 -9.97 -9.20
C ARG A 22 12.65 -9.58 -7.72
N LEU A 23 12.43 -10.52 -6.81
CA LEU A 23 12.57 -10.32 -5.37
C LEU A 23 14.03 -9.94 -5.04
N LYS A 24 14.25 -8.78 -4.41
CA LYS A 24 15.60 -8.26 -4.08
C LYS A 24 15.79 -8.21 -2.57
N LYS A 25 16.95 -8.66 -2.08
CA LYS A 25 17.37 -8.50 -0.69
C LYS A 25 17.42 -7.03 -0.25
N PHE A 26 17.32 -6.76 1.05
CA PHE A 26 17.57 -5.44 1.61
C PHE A 26 19.03 -5.01 1.39
N LYS A 27 19.23 -3.73 1.05
CA LYS A 27 20.55 -3.09 0.94
C LYS A 27 21.04 -2.71 2.33
N LYS A 28 22.36 -2.65 2.52
CA LYS A 28 22.99 -2.22 3.79
C LYS A 28 22.43 -0.90 4.34
N LYS A 29 22.13 0.07 3.48
CA LYS A 29 21.53 1.35 3.89
C LYS A 29 20.09 1.23 4.40
N GLU A 30 19.32 0.28 3.87
CA GLU A 30 17.95 0.01 4.31
C GLU A 30 18.00 -0.67 5.68
N ILE A 31 18.90 -1.62 5.87
CA ILE A 31 19.11 -2.30 7.17
C ILE A 31 19.52 -1.28 8.24
N ARG A 32 20.48 -0.38 7.95
CA ARG A 32 20.86 0.69 8.89
C ARG A 32 19.71 1.62 9.28
N LEU A 33 18.78 1.91 8.37
CA LEU A 33 17.58 2.68 8.68
C LEU A 33 16.66 1.89 9.62
N ILE A 34 16.44 0.61 9.33
CA ILE A 34 15.57 -0.28 10.10
C ILE A 34 16.11 -0.50 11.52
N GLU A 35 17.42 -0.68 11.66
CA GLU A 35 18.11 -0.98 12.93
C GLU A 35 18.65 0.28 13.63
N SER A 36 18.24 1.48 13.19
CA SER A 36 18.72 2.73 13.77
C SER A 36 18.27 2.99 15.21
N ALA A 37 17.25 2.25 15.68
CA ALA A 37 16.63 2.35 16.99
C ALA A 37 15.92 1.03 17.31
N ALA A 38 15.47 0.83 18.56
CA ALA A 38 14.87 -0.42 19.00
C ALA A 38 13.55 -0.76 18.26
N PRO A 39 13.09 -2.02 18.25
CA PRO A 39 11.89 -2.44 17.51
C PRO A 39 10.59 -1.71 17.89
N ASN A 40 10.49 -1.21 19.12
CA ASN A 40 9.33 -0.46 19.62
C ASN A 40 9.47 1.06 19.45
N GLU A 41 10.60 1.53 18.91
CA GLU A 41 10.84 2.94 18.64
C GLU A 41 10.39 3.32 17.23
N ARG A 42 9.78 4.49 17.14
CA ARG A 42 9.15 5.00 15.93
C ARG A 42 10.17 5.32 14.85
N LEU A 43 9.71 5.31 13.62
CA LEU A 43 10.44 5.85 12.48
C LEU A 43 10.00 7.29 12.24
N ARG A 44 10.89 8.09 11.65
CA ARG A 44 10.53 9.44 11.19
C ARG A 44 9.59 9.31 10.00
N VAL A 45 8.41 9.90 10.10
CA VAL A 45 7.49 10.04 8.96
C VAL A 45 8.02 11.12 8.01
N LEU A 46 8.07 10.80 6.73
CA LEU A 46 8.43 11.70 5.65
C LEU A 46 7.22 12.54 5.26
N THR A 47 7.40 13.84 5.03
CA THR A 47 6.29 14.74 4.67
C THR A 47 6.55 15.47 3.37
N ILE A 48 5.47 15.91 2.70
CA ILE A 48 5.59 16.69 1.46
C ILE A 48 6.17 18.09 1.67
N ASN A 49 6.24 18.56 2.92
CA ASN A 49 6.80 19.87 3.27
C ASN A 49 8.34 19.89 3.15
N ASP A 50 9.00 18.74 3.27
CA ASP A 50 10.41 18.60 2.94
C ASP A 50 10.59 18.13 1.48
N LYS A 51 11.40 18.86 0.72
CA LYS A 51 11.62 18.59 -0.71
C LYS A 51 12.21 17.21 -0.98
N LYS A 52 13.14 16.73 -0.15
CA LYS A 52 13.80 15.43 -0.34
C LYS A 52 12.84 14.30 0.00
N ASP A 53 12.06 14.47 1.05
CA ASP A 53 11.02 13.55 1.47
C ASP A 53 9.94 13.41 0.39
N SER A 54 9.42 14.54 -0.10
CA SER A 54 8.45 14.58 -1.19
C SER A 54 8.95 13.81 -2.42
N LEU A 55 10.20 14.04 -2.84
CA LEU A 55 10.81 13.30 -3.95
C LEU A 55 10.98 11.80 -3.68
N LEU A 56 11.10 11.37 -2.42
CA LEU A 56 11.16 9.95 -2.05
C LEU A 56 9.78 9.32 -2.08
N LEU A 57 8.77 10.00 -1.55
CA LEU A 57 7.37 9.56 -1.51
C LEU A 57 6.80 9.30 -2.92
N ARG A 58 7.37 9.93 -3.96
CA ARG A 58 6.99 9.70 -5.37
C ARG A 58 7.68 8.51 -6.04
N LYS A 59 8.50 7.72 -5.33
CA LYS A 59 9.27 6.63 -5.94
C LYS A 59 8.55 5.29 -5.79
N PRO A 60 8.52 4.47 -6.85
CA PRO A 60 7.93 3.13 -6.77
C PRO A 60 8.77 2.20 -5.89
N CYS A 61 8.08 1.40 -5.11
CA CYS A 61 8.64 0.44 -4.18
C CYS A 61 8.97 -0.90 -4.83
N LYS A 62 9.92 -1.63 -4.24
CA LYS A 62 10.35 -2.96 -4.69
C LYS A 62 9.74 -4.06 -3.86
N LYS A 63 9.46 -5.21 -4.48
CA LYS A 63 9.06 -6.42 -3.76
C LYS A 63 10.15 -6.88 -2.77
N VAL A 64 9.69 -7.43 -1.65
CA VAL A 64 10.46 -8.02 -0.56
C VAL A 64 10.59 -9.53 -0.76
N ASN A 65 11.79 -10.08 -0.53
CA ASN A 65 12.01 -11.52 -0.48
C ASN A 65 11.89 -12.01 0.97
N LEU A 66 10.70 -12.44 1.40
CA LEU A 66 10.49 -12.79 2.79
C LEU A 66 11.37 -13.97 3.25
N GLU A 67 11.54 -15.00 2.42
CA GLU A 67 12.39 -16.16 2.75
C GLU A 67 13.82 -15.76 3.12
N LYS A 68 14.34 -14.72 2.48
CA LYS A 68 15.74 -14.27 2.67
C LYS A 68 15.89 -13.18 3.71
N ASP A 69 14.82 -12.45 4.00
CA ASP A 69 14.85 -11.22 4.79
C ASP A 69 13.87 -11.25 5.97
N LYS A 70 13.41 -12.44 6.40
CA LYS A 70 12.35 -12.62 7.42
C LYS A 70 12.60 -11.82 8.68
N GLU A 71 13.80 -11.93 9.27
CA GLU A 71 14.16 -11.21 10.49
C GLU A 71 14.14 -9.69 10.31
N THR A 72 14.66 -9.19 9.19
CA THR A 72 14.62 -7.76 8.88
C THR A 72 13.18 -7.25 8.71
N VAL A 73 12.30 -8.06 8.12
CA VAL A 73 10.87 -7.73 7.97
C VAL A 73 10.15 -7.75 9.31
N ILE A 74 10.43 -8.73 10.19
CA ILE A 74 9.88 -8.79 11.56
C ILE A 74 10.33 -7.56 12.36
N TYR A 75 11.60 -7.18 12.25
CA TYR A 75 12.12 -6.02 12.96
C TYR A 75 11.44 -4.73 12.48
N PHE A 76 11.36 -4.56 11.15
CA PHE A 76 10.74 -3.40 10.54
C PHE A 76 9.25 -3.31 10.84
N SER A 77 8.51 -4.42 10.84
CA SER A 77 7.07 -4.41 11.13
C SER A 77 6.79 -3.89 12.53
N LYS A 78 7.60 -4.25 13.53
CA LYS A 78 7.47 -3.71 14.90
C LYS A 78 7.63 -2.19 14.94
N ARG A 79 8.64 -1.65 14.24
CA ARG A 79 8.89 -0.20 14.19
C ARG A 79 7.82 0.55 13.42
N LEU A 80 7.36 -0.02 12.30
CA LEU A 80 6.29 0.56 11.50
C LEU A 80 4.98 0.58 12.30
N LYS A 81 4.68 -0.50 13.03
CA LYS A 81 3.53 -0.57 13.95
C LYS A 81 3.62 0.53 15.01
N ALA A 82 4.76 0.66 15.69
CA ALA A 82 4.97 1.72 16.69
C ALA A 82 4.80 3.13 16.12
N THR A 83 5.08 3.32 14.82
CA THR A 83 4.94 4.60 14.11
C THR A 83 3.47 4.92 13.83
N VAL A 84 2.69 3.99 13.28
CA VAL A 84 1.28 4.23 12.94
C VAL A 84 0.37 4.31 14.18
N THR A 85 0.76 3.64 15.27
CA THR A 85 0.02 3.70 16.55
C THR A 85 0.55 4.78 17.49
N ASP A 86 1.25 5.81 17.00
CA ASP A 86 1.69 6.93 17.83
C ASP A 86 0.46 7.71 18.33
N PRO A 87 0.23 7.83 19.67
CA PRO A 87 -0.91 8.56 20.20
C PRO A 87 -0.99 10.03 19.76
N LYS A 88 0.14 10.63 19.34
CA LYS A 88 0.17 12.01 18.85
C LYS A 88 -0.37 12.16 17.43
N ASN A 89 -0.24 11.11 16.61
CA ASN A 89 -0.58 11.12 15.18
C ASN A 89 -1.07 9.72 14.77
N MET A 90 -2.18 9.27 15.36
CA MET A 90 -2.68 7.92 15.15
C MET A 90 -3.18 7.76 13.71
N GLY A 91 -2.61 6.80 12.98
CA GLY A 91 -3.02 6.46 11.62
C GLY A 91 -3.87 5.19 11.59
N VAL A 92 -4.70 5.07 10.56
CA VAL A 92 -5.43 3.82 10.24
C VAL A 92 -4.70 2.97 9.19
N GLY A 93 -3.60 3.48 8.66
CA GLY A 93 -2.72 2.82 7.72
C GLY A 93 -1.36 3.51 7.68
N ILE A 94 -0.35 2.77 7.23
CA ILE A 94 0.95 3.33 6.89
C ILE A 94 1.68 2.42 5.90
N ALA A 95 2.40 3.03 4.96
CA ALA A 95 3.26 2.37 3.99
C ALA A 95 4.74 2.63 4.29
N ALA A 96 5.59 1.62 4.07
CA ALA A 96 7.04 1.74 4.23
C ALA A 96 7.71 2.95 3.52
N PRO A 97 7.32 3.40 2.32
CA PRO A 97 7.89 4.62 1.72
C PRO A 97 7.68 5.87 2.59
N GLN A 98 6.61 5.95 3.38
CA GLN A 98 6.36 7.07 4.29
C GLN A 98 7.36 7.17 5.43
N VAL A 99 8.19 6.14 5.63
CA VAL A 99 9.30 6.12 6.59
C VAL A 99 10.66 5.94 5.91
N GLY A 100 10.73 6.20 4.61
CA GLY A 100 11.97 6.19 3.82
C GLY A 100 12.41 4.83 3.29
N LEU A 101 11.60 3.79 3.46
CA LEU A 101 11.91 2.45 2.98
C LEU A 101 11.09 2.12 1.72
N LEU A 102 11.74 2.11 0.54
CA LEU A 102 11.10 1.85 -0.75
C LEU A 102 10.82 0.35 -1.00
N ARG A 103 10.03 -0.27 -0.11
CA ARG A 103 9.64 -1.68 -0.13
C ARG A 103 8.13 -1.83 -0.01
N ARG A 104 7.57 -2.85 -0.66
CA ARG A 104 6.11 -3.11 -0.66
C ARG A 104 5.67 -3.73 0.66
N LEU A 105 5.52 -2.91 1.70
CA LEU A 105 5.12 -3.31 3.05
C LEU A 105 4.18 -2.24 3.59
N ILE A 106 3.02 -2.65 4.12
CA ILE A 106 2.02 -1.73 4.68
C ILE A 106 1.41 -2.31 5.95
N TYR A 107 0.91 -1.43 6.80
CA TYR A 107 -0.06 -1.75 7.84
C TYR A 107 -1.43 -1.18 7.45
N VAL A 108 -2.49 -1.93 7.72
CA VAL A 108 -3.88 -1.49 7.50
C VAL A 108 -4.74 -1.89 8.70
N GLN A 109 -5.51 -0.93 9.19
CA GLN A 109 -6.57 -1.14 10.18
C GLN A 109 -7.80 -1.74 9.49
N ARG A 110 -8.15 -2.99 9.81
CA ARG A 110 -9.24 -3.74 9.16
C ARG A 110 -10.60 -3.48 9.83
N PHE A 111 -11.27 -2.39 9.45
CA PHE A 111 -12.60 -2.04 9.97
C PHE A 111 -13.72 -2.99 9.55
N ASP A 112 -13.46 -3.82 8.56
CA ASP A 112 -14.32 -4.87 8.01
C ASP A 112 -14.23 -6.20 8.77
N LYS A 113 -13.34 -6.32 9.75
CA LYS A 113 -13.16 -7.51 10.60
C LYS A 113 -13.54 -7.24 12.05
N GLU A 114 -13.91 -8.28 12.78
CA GLU A 114 -14.22 -8.21 14.20
C GLU A 114 -13.03 -7.67 15.00
N ASN A 115 -13.31 -6.82 16.01
CA ASN A 115 -12.32 -6.17 16.87
C ASN A 115 -11.34 -5.23 16.16
N PHE A 116 -11.56 -4.96 14.87
CA PHE A 116 -10.75 -4.07 14.05
C PHE A 116 -9.24 -4.33 14.25
N PRO A 117 -8.68 -5.41 13.68
CA PRO A 117 -7.27 -5.71 13.83
C PRO A 117 -6.40 -4.81 12.94
N LEU A 118 -5.23 -4.43 13.45
CA LEU A 118 -4.18 -3.78 12.67
C LEU A 118 -3.25 -4.85 12.09
N GLU A 119 -3.31 -5.06 10.77
CA GLU A 119 -2.66 -6.16 10.07
C GLU A 119 -1.51 -5.68 9.17
N PHE A 120 -0.46 -6.50 9.05
CA PHE A 120 0.73 -6.21 8.24
C PHE A 120 0.72 -7.02 6.95
N TYR A 121 0.95 -6.36 5.82
CA TYR A 121 0.88 -6.98 4.50
C TYR A 121 2.20 -6.87 3.76
N ILE A 122 2.68 -7.99 3.23
CA ILE A 122 3.92 -8.07 2.45
C ILE A 122 3.60 -8.21 0.98
N ASN A 123 4.25 -7.37 0.16
CA ASN A 123 4.05 -7.31 -1.28
C ASN A 123 2.58 -7.17 -1.73
N PRO A 124 1.73 -6.39 -1.03
CA PRO A 124 0.34 -6.27 -1.45
C PRO A 124 0.25 -5.61 -2.83
N ARG A 125 -0.75 -6.07 -3.59
CA ARG A 125 -1.20 -5.44 -4.84
C ARG A 125 -2.69 -5.66 -5.02
N ILE A 126 -3.35 -4.68 -5.62
CA ILE A 126 -4.71 -4.84 -6.09
C ILE A 126 -4.66 -5.59 -7.42
N ILE A 127 -5.46 -6.64 -7.54
CA ILE A 127 -5.57 -7.46 -8.75
C ILE A 127 -6.89 -7.25 -9.48
N GLU A 128 -7.88 -6.65 -8.83
CA GLU A 128 -9.17 -6.28 -9.41
C GLU A 128 -9.77 -5.08 -8.65
N TYR A 129 -10.43 -4.19 -9.38
CA TYR A 129 -11.20 -3.07 -8.83
C TYR A 129 -12.65 -3.20 -9.32
N SER A 130 -13.62 -2.87 -8.48
CA SER A 130 -15.01 -2.72 -8.93
C SER A 130 -15.20 -1.45 -9.77
N ASP A 131 -16.16 -1.49 -10.69
CA ASP A 131 -16.62 -0.30 -11.40
C ASP A 131 -17.39 0.68 -10.49
N SER A 132 -17.99 0.19 -9.41
CA SER A 132 -18.67 1.06 -8.44
C SER A 132 -17.64 1.84 -7.61
N LEU A 133 -17.92 3.14 -7.45
CA LEU A 133 -17.09 4.08 -6.71
C LEU A 133 -17.78 4.51 -5.41
N GLN A 134 -16.97 4.88 -4.43
CA GLN A 134 -17.37 5.51 -3.18
C GLN A 134 -16.50 6.73 -2.91
N LEU A 135 -17.04 7.74 -2.22
CA LEU A 135 -16.24 8.81 -1.63
C LEU A 135 -15.59 8.28 -0.35
N GLY A 136 -14.27 8.36 -0.29
CA GLY A 136 -13.47 8.08 0.89
C GLY A 136 -12.87 9.36 1.44
N LYS A 137 -13.14 9.69 2.70
CA LYS A 137 -12.44 10.78 3.39
C LYS A 137 -11.02 10.32 3.72
N GLU A 138 -10.02 10.96 3.11
CA GLU A 138 -8.62 10.64 3.26
C GLU A 138 -7.86 11.76 3.96
N GLY A 139 -6.99 11.37 4.90
CA GLY A 139 -5.88 12.16 5.40
C GLY A 139 -4.61 11.32 5.27
N CYS A 140 -3.44 11.93 5.41
CA CYS A 140 -2.17 11.22 5.26
C CYS A 140 -1.13 11.72 6.26
N LEU A 141 -0.43 10.81 6.93
CA LEU A 141 0.66 11.17 7.85
C LEU A 141 1.79 11.95 7.13
N SER A 142 1.92 11.77 5.82
CA SER A 142 2.89 12.49 4.97
C SER A 142 2.39 13.83 4.44
N ILE A 143 1.12 14.18 4.66
CA ILE A 143 0.49 15.43 4.22
C ILE A 143 -0.22 16.03 5.45
N PRO A 144 0.54 16.65 6.36
CA PRO A 144 -0.02 17.15 7.61
C PRO A 144 -1.08 18.23 7.37
N ASP A 145 -2.05 18.29 8.27
CA ASP A 145 -3.11 19.31 8.34
C ASP A 145 -4.02 19.41 7.11
N LYS A 146 -4.03 18.39 6.24
CA LYS A 146 -4.91 18.31 5.07
C LYS A 146 -5.69 17.01 5.05
N SER A 147 -6.92 17.11 4.57
CA SER A 147 -7.76 15.98 4.23
C SER A 147 -8.64 16.37 3.05
N ALA A 148 -9.08 15.37 2.29
CA ALA A 148 -10.00 15.57 1.17
C ALA A 148 -10.87 14.33 1.00
N GLU A 149 -11.96 14.46 0.25
CA GLU A 149 -12.71 13.32 -0.22
C GLU A 149 -12.18 12.89 -1.59
N VAL A 150 -11.91 11.60 -1.74
CA VAL A 150 -11.34 11.00 -2.94
C VAL A 150 -12.23 9.86 -3.40
N PHE A 151 -12.50 9.79 -4.70
CA PHE A 151 -13.23 8.64 -5.25
C PHE A 151 -12.32 7.40 -5.28
N ARG A 152 -12.81 6.32 -4.69
CA ARG A 152 -12.14 5.01 -4.63
C ARG A 152 -13.10 3.92 -5.09
N ALA A 153 -12.55 2.81 -5.57
CA ALA A 153 -13.37 1.63 -5.84
C ALA A 153 -14.05 1.16 -4.54
N GLN A 154 -15.33 0.81 -4.64
CA GLN A 154 -16.09 0.32 -3.50
C GLN A 154 -15.59 -1.05 -3.03
N PHE A 155 -15.19 -1.89 -3.97
CA PHE A 155 -14.60 -3.21 -3.74
C PHE A 155 -13.27 -3.33 -4.47
N ILE A 156 -12.33 -4.03 -3.83
CA ILE A 156 -11.07 -4.41 -4.43
C ILE A 156 -10.79 -5.87 -4.12
N LYS A 157 -10.09 -6.55 -5.02
CA LYS A 157 -9.47 -7.84 -4.75
C LYS A 157 -7.98 -7.64 -4.62
N ILE A 158 -7.40 -8.07 -3.51
CA ILE A 158 -5.96 -7.93 -3.26
C ILE A 158 -5.26 -9.29 -3.28
N GLU A 159 -4.00 -9.29 -3.68
CA GLU A 159 -3.05 -10.38 -3.46
C GLU A 159 -1.93 -9.90 -2.56
N TYR A 160 -1.57 -10.68 -1.55
CA TYR A 160 -0.46 -10.38 -0.64
C TYR A 160 0.20 -11.64 -0.08
N VAL A 161 1.28 -11.44 0.68
CA VAL A 161 1.99 -12.48 1.43
C VAL A 161 1.92 -12.16 2.92
N ASP A 162 1.69 -13.16 3.76
CA ASP A 162 1.71 -13.02 5.21
C ASP A 162 3.13 -13.22 5.81
N MET A 163 3.25 -13.12 7.13
CA MET A 163 4.53 -13.29 7.84
C MET A 163 5.08 -14.73 7.80
N ASP A 164 4.25 -15.70 7.43
CA ASP A 164 4.64 -17.10 7.26
C ASP A 164 5.06 -17.42 5.82
N GLY A 165 4.93 -16.45 4.90
CA GLY A 165 5.29 -16.60 3.50
C GLY A 165 4.16 -17.17 2.64
N LYS A 166 2.96 -17.35 3.19
CA LYS A 166 1.80 -17.84 2.45
C LYS A 166 1.17 -16.71 1.65
N LYS A 167 0.81 -17.02 0.40
CA LYS A 167 0.04 -16.12 -0.46
C LYS A 167 -1.43 -16.17 -0.12
N HIS A 168 -2.06 -15.01 -0.13
CA HIS A 168 -3.49 -14.82 0.10
C HIS A 168 -4.10 -13.98 -1.02
N ILE A 169 -5.36 -14.29 -1.33
CA ILE A 169 -6.21 -13.47 -2.17
C ILE A 169 -7.48 -13.20 -1.36
N GLU A 170 -7.86 -11.93 -1.24
CA GLU A 170 -8.98 -11.49 -0.41
C GLU A 170 -9.75 -10.36 -1.11
N GLU A 171 -11.07 -10.36 -0.96
CA GLU A 171 -11.94 -9.25 -1.38
C GLU A 171 -12.20 -8.32 -0.20
N ILE A 172 -12.10 -7.02 -0.45
CA ILE A 172 -12.18 -5.98 0.58
C ILE A 172 -13.13 -4.90 0.11
N SER A 173 -13.96 -4.39 1.02
CA SER A 173 -15.00 -3.41 0.73
C SER A 173 -15.08 -2.31 1.78
N GLY A 174 -15.95 -1.33 1.53
CA GLY A 174 -16.24 -0.24 2.46
C GLY A 174 -15.02 0.63 2.75
N PHE A 175 -14.92 1.15 3.98
CA PHE A 175 -13.82 2.04 4.34
C PHE A 175 -12.46 1.35 4.32
N THR A 176 -12.38 0.06 4.65
CA THR A 176 -11.11 -0.68 4.53
C THR A 176 -10.60 -0.70 3.09
N SER A 177 -11.48 -0.79 2.09
CA SER A 177 -11.09 -0.69 0.67
C SER A 177 -10.42 0.64 0.34
N VAL A 178 -10.89 1.75 0.91
CA VAL A 178 -10.28 3.08 0.78
C VAL A 178 -8.86 3.07 1.35
N ILE A 179 -8.68 2.52 2.55
CA ILE A 179 -7.37 2.47 3.23
C ILE A 179 -6.38 1.64 2.40
N PHE A 180 -6.77 0.46 1.91
CA PHE A 180 -5.87 -0.35 1.06
C PHE A 180 -5.47 0.37 -0.23
N GLN A 181 -6.42 1.01 -0.90
CA GLN A 181 -6.11 1.78 -2.11
C GLN A 181 -5.10 2.90 -1.81
N HIS A 182 -5.30 3.62 -0.70
CA HIS A 182 -4.36 4.65 -0.24
C HIS A 182 -2.96 4.09 0.06
N GLU A 183 -2.86 3.03 0.85
CA GLU A 183 -1.58 2.47 1.25
C GLU A 183 -0.85 1.77 0.09
N ILE A 184 -1.59 1.18 -0.86
CA ILE A 184 -1.00 0.57 -2.06
C ILE A 184 -0.55 1.64 -3.05
N ASP A 185 -1.27 2.75 -3.20
CA ASP A 185 -0.84 3.91 -3.99
C ASP A 185 0.52 4.44 -3.52
N HIS A 186 0.73 4.54 -2.20
CA HIS A 186 2.02 4.91 -1.65
C HIS A 186 3.16 4.00 -2.12
N LEU A 187 2.90 2.69 -2.28
CA LEU A 187 3.89 1.74 -2.80
C LEU A 187 4.26 2.01 -4.27
N ASP A 188 3.38 2.68 -5.00
CA ASP A 188 3.55 3.02 -6.41
C ASP A 188 3.95 4.49 -6.61
N GLY A 189 4.15 5.24 -5.52
CA GLY A 189 4.57 6.64 -5.53
C GLY A 189 3.44 7.65 -5.75
N ILE A 190 2.20 7.18 -5.61
CA ILE A 190 0.98 7.96 -5.80
C ILE A 190 0.55 8.50 -4.43
N LEU A 191 0.12 9.76 -4.39
CA LEU A 191 -0.47 10.39 -3.21
C LEU A 191 -1.94 10.65 -3.50
N TYR A 192 -2.78 10.71 -2.46
CA TYR A 192 -4.21 10.97 -2.65
C TYR A 192 -4.48 12.29 -3.41
N LEU A 193 -3.58 13.27 -3.31
CA LEU A 193 -3.64 14.53 -4.05
C LEU A 193 -3.68 14.34 -5.56
N ASP A 194 -3.13 13.24 -6.09
CA ASP A 194 -3.12 12.96 -7.53
C ASP A 194 -4.48 12.49 -8.04
N HIS A 195 -5.38 12.09 -7.12
CA HIS A 195 -6.76 11.70 -7.44
C HIS A 195 -7.75 12.85 -7.28
N LEU A 196 -7.33 13.98 -6.72
CA LEU A 196 -8.15 15.18 -6.68
C LEU A 196 -8.29 15.71 -8.10
N LYS A 197 -9.53 15.85 -8.57
CA LYS A 197 -9.79 16.56 -9.81
C LYS A 197 -9.28 17.99 -9.63
N ILE A 198 -8.50 18.46 -10.59
CA ILE A 198 -8.25 19.89 -10.74
C ILE A 198 -9.60 20.45 -11.18
N GLU A 199 -10.27 21.20 -10.30
CA GLU A 199 -11.35 22.08 -10.74
C GLU A 199 -10.68 23.17 -11.59
N ASP A 200 -10.93 23.14 -12.89
CA ASP A 200 -10.53 24.19 -13.84
C ASP A 200 -11.30 25.50 -13.58
#